data_AF-F8PD21-F1
#
_entry.id   AF-F8PD21-F1
#
_cell.length_a   1.000
_cell.length_b   1.000
_cell.length_c   1.000
_cell.angle_alpha   90.00
_cell.angle_beta   90.00
_cell.angle_gamma   90.00
#
_symmetry.space_group_name_H-M   'P 1'
#
loop_
_entity.id
_entity.type
_entity.pdbx_description
1 polymer ?
#
loop_
_entity_poly.entity_id
_entity_poly.type
_entity_poly.pdbx_seq_one_letter_code
_entity_poly.pdbx_strand_id
1 'polypeptide(L)'
;ILSILMQSSNQKSNALQSIIGIFLHSSHTPAKVVDTLSRMGLSVSLYLVQSAICSLASKSHERLTALGQTLLALYAYNNFDVDLKSYIPTVERSNESLKHLTSGLVFPLQHNITCGDLKCSKDLWAQSELNSLTNQTTLSSKRSYKDLLRLHSDTPNLQGLNSQQQFNSWKFLHNLRYHGPEYFAYFQSKLKEPKPIESIPLVKTPILAARAMYINNLTVAGNIRAVEALMGQGGFEEESEEAVELEEYVVLFHGDLGTGERL
;
A
#
# COMPACT_ATOMS: atom_id res chain seq x y z
N ILE A 1 -19.14 -40.64 12.17
CA ILE A 1 -18.03 -40.64 13.15
C ILE A 1 -17.04 -39.50 12.87
N LEU A 2 -16.42 -39.40 11.68
CA LEU A 2 -15.55 -38.25 11.30
C LEU A 2 -16.25 -36.88 11.40
N SER A 3 -17.48 -36.78 10.89
CA SER A 3 -18.34 -35.59 10.98
C SER A 3 -18.66 -35.16 12.43
N ILE A 4 -18.93 -36.14 13.29
CA ILE A 4 -19.30 -35.93 14.71
C ILE A 4 -18.06 -35.55 15.54
N LEU A 5 -16.87 -36.05 15.17
CA LEU A 5 -15.61 -35.66 15.81
C LEU A 5 -15.16 -34.25 15.37
N MET A 6 -15.37 -33.87 14.09
CA MET A 6 -15.06 -32.53 13.61
C MET A 6 -16.00 -31.45 14.16
N GLN A 7 -17.26 -31.78 14.45
CA GLN A 7 -18.22 -30.84 15.03
C GLN A 7 -18.11 -30.73 16.57
N SER A 8 -17.24 -31.53 17.19
CA SER A 8 -16.99 -31.46 18.64
C SER A 8 -16.08 -30.28 18.96
N SER A 9 -16.67 -29.21 19.49
CA SER A 9 -16.16 -28.12 20.36
C SER A 9 -14.66 -27.75 20.34
N ASN A 10 -13.95 -27.95 19.23
CA ASN A 10 -12.55 -27.64 19.09
C ASN A 10 -12.41 -26.52 18.07
N GLN A 11 -11.99 -25.36 18.55
CA GLN A 11 -11.77 -24.15 17.75
C GLN A 11 -10.87 -24.42 16.53
N LYS A 12 -9.94 -25.39 16.61
CA LYS A 12 -9.09 -25.81 15.50
C LYS A 12 -9.84 -26.54 14.38
N SER A 13 -10.88 -27.31 14.72
CA SER A 13 -11.72 -28.00 13.73
C SER A 13 -12.62 -27.02 12.97
N ASN A 14 -13.13 -26.00 13.67
CA ASN A 14 -13.88 -24.90 13.05
C ASN A 14 -13.02 -24.08 12.09
N ALA A 15 -11.73 -23.90 12.40
CA ALA A 15 -10.78 -23.24 11.50
C ALA A 15 -10.58 -24.04 10.21
N LEU A 16 -10.40 -25.37 10.30
CA LEU A 16 -10.26 -26.22 9.12
C LEU A 16 -11.52 -26.23 8.25
N GLN A 17 -12.70 -26.38 8.85
CA GLN A 17 -13.99 -26.30 8.12
C GLN A 17 -14.17 -24.94 7.44
N SER A 18 -13.75 -23.85 8.09
CA SER A 18 -13.77 -22.50 7.51
C SER A 18 -12.82 -22.37 6.33
N ILE A 19 -11.60 -22.88 6.43
CA ILE A 19 -10.62 -22.90 5.32
C ILE A 19 -11.17 -23.70 4.15
N ILE A 20 -11.74 -24.88 4.40
CA ILE A 20 -12.36 -25.72 3.35
C ILE A 20 -13.52 -24.97 2.70
N GLY A 21 -14.40 -24.34 3.49
CA GLY A 21 -15.55 -23.58 2.95
C GLY A 21 -15.12 -22.39 2.09
N ILE A 22 -14.14 -21.61 2.55
CA ILE A 22 -13.56 -20.49 1.79
C ILE A 22 -12.90 -21.01 0.50
N PHE A 23 -12.14 -22.09 0.58
CA PHE A 23 -11.49 -22.70 -0.58
C PHE A 23 -12.52 -23.15 -1.63
N LEU A 24 -13.55 -23.90 -1.20
CA LEU A 24 -14.62 -24.35 -2.09
C LEU A 24 -15.36 -23.19 -2.73
N HIS A 25 -15.66 -22.15 -1.96
CA HIS A 25 -16.27 -20.92 -2.47
C HIS A 25 -15.37 -20.23 -3.51
N SER A 26 -14.07 -20.09 -3.23
CA SER A 26 -13.09 -19.46 -4.14
C SER A 26 -12.86 -20.26 -5.43
N SER A 27 -13.04 -21.58 -5.38
CA SER A 27 -12.94 -22.46 -6.55
C SER A 27 -14.24 -22.58 -7.34
N HIS A 28 -15.23 -21.71 -7.08
CA HIS A 28 -16.55 -21.73 -7.71
C HIS A 28 -17.27 -23.08 -7.59
N THR A 29 -17.08 -23.78 -6.46
CA THR A 29 -17.75 -25.06 -6.22
C THR A 29 -19.27 -24.88 -6.19
N PRO A 30 -20.07 -25.72 -6.88
CA PRO A 30 -21.52 -25.60 -6.87
C PRO A 30 -22.11 -25.60 -5.44
N ALA A 31 -23.07 -24.71 -5.18
CA ALA A 31 -23.67 -24.54 -3.85
C ALA A 31 -24.17 -25.86 -3.25
N LYS A 32 -24.75 -26.75 -4.08
CA LYS A 32 -25.22 -28.07 -3.65
C LYS A 32 -24.09 -28.93 -3.06
N VAL A 33 -22.87 -28.86 -3.59
CA VAL A 33 -21.70 -29.60 -3.10
C VAL A 33 -21.18 -28.99 -1.80
N VAL A 34 -21.16 -27.66 -1.69
CA VAL A 34 -20.79 -26.98 -0.44
C VAL A 34 -21.80 -27.31 0.66
N ASP A 35 -23.10 -27.33 0.34
CA ASP A 35 -24.17 -27.65 1.27
C ASP A 35 -24.10 -29.11 1.73
N THR A 36 -23.83 -30.08 0.83
CA THR A 36 -23.65 -31.47 1.24
C THR A 36 -22.43 -31.64 2.15
N LEU A 37 -21.30 -31.03 1.82
CA LEU A 37 -20.09 -31.08 2.64
C LEU A 37 -20.28 -30.39 3.99
N SER A 38 -21.05 -29.30 4.05
CA SER A 38 -21.39 -28.64 5.31
C SER A 38 -22.30 -29.48 6.20
N ARG A 39 -23.31 -30.16 5.61
CA ARG A 39 -24.16 -31.13 6.32
C ARG A 39 -23.38 -32.37 6.77
N MET A 40 -22.30 -32.72 6.07
CA MET A 40 -21.34 -33.75 6.48
C MET A 40 -20.32 -33.24 7.51
N GLY A 41 -20.37 -31.98 7.95
CA GLY A 41 -19.44 -31.41 8.93
C GLY A 41 -17.99 -31.32 8.43
N LEU A 42 -17.79 -31.29 7.10
CA LEU A 42 -16.46 -31.15 6.47
C LEU A 42 -16.14 -29.70 6.08
N SER A 43 -17.17 -28.87 5.93
CA SER A 43 -17.06 -27.46 5.54
C SER A 43 -18.03 -26.62 6.37
N VAL A 44 -17.79 -25.31 6.46
CA VAL A 44 -18.86 -24.37 6.83
C VAL A 44 -19.85 -24.20 5.68
N SER A 45 -21.07 -23.75 5.97
CA SER A 45 -22.08 -23.47 4.94
C SER A 45 -21.68 -22.27 4.09
N LEU A 46 -22.20 -22.21 2.86
CA LEU A 46 -21.98 -21.08 1.97
C LEU A 46 -22.43 -19.74 2.59
N TYR A 47 -23.55 -19.76 3.33
CA TYR A 47 -24.03 -18.60 4.08
C TYR A 47 -23.00 -18.08 5.10
N LEU A 48 -22.35 -18.98 5.84
CA LEU A 48 -21.33 -18.60 6.82
C LEU A 48 -20.09 -18.01 6.14
N VAL A 49 -19.67 -18.57 4.99
CA VAL A 49 -18.57 -17.99 4.20
C VAL A 49 -18.90 -16.57 3.78
N GLN A 50 -20.08 -16.35 3.19
CA GLN A 50 -20.51 -15.03 2.73
C GLN A 50 -20.61 -14.04 3.88
N SER A 51 -21.21 -14.45 5.01
CA SER A 51 -21.32 -13.62 6.20
C SER A 51 -19.95 -13.24 6.77
N ALA A 52 -19.00 -14.17 6.79
CA ALA A 52 -17.63 -13.91 7.22
C ALA A 52 -16.90 -12.92 6.29
N ILE A 53 -17.07 -13.06 4.96
CA ILE A 53 -16.51 -12.12 3.97
C ILE A 53 -17.10 -10.72 4.17
N CYS A 54 -18.42 -10.60 4.30
CA CYS A 54 -19.09 -9.31 4.55
C CYS A 54 -18.62 -8.67 5.87
N SER A 55 -18.50 -9.45 6.94
CA SER A 55 -18.01 -8.97 8.23
C SER A 55 -16.55 -8.51 8.15
N LEU A 56 -15.70 -9.25 7.44
CA LEU A 56 -14.29 -8.88 7.25
C LEU A 56 -14.16 -7.62 6.40
N ALA A 57 -14.95 -7.48 5.34
CA ALA A 57 -14.99 -6.29 4.49
C ALA A 57 -15.44 -5.06 5.28
N SER A 58 -16.52 -5.19 6.08
CA SER A 58 -17.01 -4.11 6.95
C SER A 58 -15.95 -3.69 7.98
N LYS A 59 -15.32 -4.64 8.69
CA LYS A 59 -14.22 -4.34 9.63
C LYS A 59 -12.99 -3.74 8.96
N SER A 60 -12.68 -4.17 7.74
CA SER A 60 -11.58 -3.60 6.96
C SER A 60 -11.88 -2.16 6.59
N HIS A 61 -13.12 -1.86 6.19
CA HIS A 61 -13.56 -0.51 5.89
C HIS A 61 -13.50 0.39 7.14
N GLU A 62 -14.06 -0.04 8.28
CA GLU A 62 -13.98 0.70 9.55
C GLU A 62 -12.53 1.04 9.94
N ARG A 63 -11.60 0.08 9.79
CA ARG A 63 -10.18 0.32 10.06
C ARG A 63 -9.54 1.29 9.09
N LEU A 64 -9.91 1.22 7.81
CA LEU A 64 -9.39 2.09 6.77
C LEU A 64 -9.90 3.51 7.00
N THR A 65 -11.18 3.68 7.31
CA THR A 65 -11.81 4.94 7.71
C THR A 65 -11.13 5.54 8.94
N ALA A 66 -10.99 4.76 10.01
CA ALA A 66 -10.33 5.22 11.22
C ALA A 66 -8.87 5.62 10.97
N LEU A 67 -8.16 4.91 10.08
CA LEU A 67 -6.81 5.27 9.67
C LEU A 67 -6.80 6.56 8.84
N GLY A 68 -7.67 6.70 7.85
CA GLY A 68 -7.77 7.90 7.01
C GLY A 68 -8.03 9.14 7.85
N GLN A 69 -9.01 9.09 8.75
CA GLN A 69 -9.38 10.18 9.66
C GLN A 69 -8.24 10.62 10.60
N THR A 70 -7.21 9.80 10.81
CA THR A 70 -6.02 10.23 11.59
C THR A 70 -5.13 11.22 10.84
N LEU A 71 -5.35 11.41 9.53
CA LEU A 71 -4.49 12.13 8.59
C LEU A 71 -3.08 11.52 8.44
N LEU A 72 -2.80 10.40 9.11
CA LEU A 72 -1.51 9.70 9.07
C LEU A 72 -1.56 8.51 8.12
N ALA A 73 -2.24 8.67 6.99
CA ALA A 73 -2.43 7.61 5.99
C ALA A 73 -1.68 7.94 4.69
N LEU A 74 -0.88 6.99 4.21
CA LEU A 74 -0.35 6.97 2.85
C LEU A 74 -1.19 6.04 2.00
N TYR A 75 -1.70 6.56 0.88
CA TYR A 75 -2.45 5.79 -0.10
C TYR A 75 -1.52 5.40 -1.24
N ALA A 76 -1.36 4.11 -1.51
CA ALA A 76 -0.76 3.63 -2.75
C ALA A 76 -1.83 2.97 -3.62
N TYR A 77 -1.94 3.31 -4.89
CA TYR A 77 -2.94 2.69 -5.77
C TYR A 77 -2.37 2.35 -7.14
N ASN A 78 -2.93 1.32 -7.75
CA ASN A 78 -2.57 0.87 -9.09
C ASN A 78 -3.74 0.15 -9.76
N ASN A 79 -3.62 -0.05 -11.07
CA ASN A 79 -4.53 -0.91 -11.83
C ASN A 79 -4.19 -2.38 -11.64
N PHE A 80 -5.22 -3.21 -11.78
CA PHE A 80 -5.10 -4.64 -11.94
C PHE A 80 -6.21 -5.15 -12.87
N ASP A 81 -5.88 -6.16 -13.65
CA ASP A 81 -6.81 -6.78 -14.58
C ASP A 81 -7.34 -8.08 -14.00
N VAL A 82 -8.66 -8.26 -14.06
CA VAL A 82 -9.32 -9.50 -13.64
C VAL A 82 -10.05 -10.09 -14.82
N ASP A 83 -9.71 -11.33 -15.16
CA ASP A 83 -10.46 -12.11 -16.15
C ASP A 83 -11.69 -12.77 -15.48
N LEU A 84 -12.83 -12.09 -15.56
CA LEU A 84 -14.11 -12.61 -15.09
C LEU A 84 -14.78 -13.43 -16.19
N LYS A 85 -14.40 -14.70 -16.28
CA LYS A 85 -14.98 -15.64 -17.24
C LYS A 85 -16.49 -15.79 -17.01
N SER A 86 -17.29 -15.56 -18.05
CA SER A 86 -18.72 -15.81 -17.99
C SER A 86 -19.00 -17.32 -17.96
N TYR A 87 -19.96 -17.74 -17.12
CA TYR A 87 -20.39 -19.14 -17.04
C TYR A 87 -21.06 -19.63 -18.34
N ILE A 88 -21.62 -18.70 -19.14
CA ILE A 88 -22.19 -18.96 -20.46
C ILE A 88 -21.45 -18.05 -21.46
N PRO A 89 -20.65 -18.60 -22.38
CA PRO A 89 -20.10 -17.83 -23.48
C PRO A 89 -21.23 -17.56 -24.49
N THR A 90 -21.83 -16.38 -24.45
CA THR A 90 -22.64 -15.88 -25.56
C THR A 90 -21.70 -15.42 -26.67
N VAL A 91 -21.94 -15.88 -27.91
CA VAL A 91 -21.12 -15.61 -29.12
C VAL A 91 -20.84 -14.12 -29.33
N GLU A 92 -21.72 -13.24 -28.84
CA GLU A 92 -21.62 -11.78 -29.00
C GLU A 92 -20.72 -11.06 -27.96
N ARG A 93 -20.26 -11.72 -26.88
CA ARG A 93 -19.46 -11.11 -25.79
C ARG A 93 -18.23 -11.91 -25.36
N SER A 94 -17.66 -12.69 -26.27
CA SER A 94 -16.50 -13.57 -25.97
C SER A 94 -15.22 -12.84 -25.55
N ASN A 95 -15.13 -11.52 -25.76
CA ASN A 95 -13.93 -10.71 -25.47
C ASN A 95 -14.06 -9.72 -24.30
N GLU A 96 -15.19 -9.66 -23.58
CA GLU A 96 -15.43 -8.68 -22.49
C GLU A 96 -15.13 -9.21 -21.06
N SER A 97 -14.50 -10.38 -20.94
CA SER A 97 -14.23 -11.00 -19.63
C SER A 97 -13.17 -10.24 -18.83
N LEU A 98 -12.22 -9.57 -19.51
CA LEU A 98 -11.20 -8.76 -18.85
C LEU A 98 -11.81 -7.46 -18.31
N LYS A 99 -11.73 -7.28 -17.00
CA LYS A 99 -12.12 -6.05 -16.31
C LYS A 99 -10.87 -5.33 -15.81
N HIS A 100 -10.69 -4.11 -16.29
CA HIS A 100 -9.70 -3.17 -15.79
C HIS A 100 -10.25 -2.52 -14.51
N LEU A 101 -9.63 -2.79 -13.37
CA LEU A 101 -10.02 -2.27 -12.07
C LEU A 101 -8.86 -1.51 -11.43
N THR A 102 -9.16 -0.54 -10.59
CA THR A 102 -8.17 0.11 -9.72
C THR A 102 -8.38 -0.38 -8.29
N SER A 103 -7.31 -0.55 -7.53
CA SER A 103 -7.38 -0.75 -6.08
C SER A 103 -6.19 -0.08 -5.40
N GLY A 104 -6.23 0.01 -4.08
CA GLY A 104 -5.18 0.63 -3.29
C GLY A 104 -4.81 -0.15 -2.04
N LEU A 105 -3.65 0.21 -1.52
CA LEU A 105 -3.14 -0.16 -0.21
C LEU A 105 -2.99 1.12 0.60
N VAL A 106 -3.43 1.10 1.85
CA VAL A 106 -3.32 2.21 2.79
C VAL A 106 -2.37 1.80 3.90
N PHE A 107 -1.38 2.64 4.15
CA PHE A 107 -0.35 2.42 5.16
C PHE A 107 -0.44 3.52 6.22
N PRO A 108 -0.35 3.18 7.51
CA PRO A 108 -0.12 4.20 8.51
C PRO A 108 1.28 4.76 8.35
N LEU A 109 1.40 6.08 8.45
CA LEU A 109 2.69 6.75 8.58
C LEU A 109 3.28 6.40 9.94
N GLN A 110 4.45 5.78 9.94
CA GLN A 110 5.14 5.30 11.14
C GLN A 110 6.33 6.20 11.47
N HIS A 111 7.21 5.74 12.37
CA HIS A 111 8.48 6.42 12.67
C HIS A 111 8.34 7.81 13.27
N ASN A 112 7.39 7.97 14.21
CA ASN A 112 7.10 9.20 14.96
C ASN A 112 6.56 10.37 14.11
N ILE A 113 6.07 10.11 12.90
CA ILE A 113 5.33 11.12 12.14
C ILE A 113 4.05 11.47 12.89
N THR A 114 3.81 12.75 13.06
CA THR A 114 2.64 13.33 13.73
C THR A 114 1.79 14.10 12.74
N CYS A 115 0.53 14.35 13.08
CA CYS A 115 -0.38 15.13 12.25
C CYS A 115 0.15 16.57 12.03
N GLY A 116 0.91 17.11 13.00
CA GLY A 116 1.56 18.42 12.88
C GLY A 116 2.60 18.48 11.76
N ASP A 117 3.29 17.37 11.46
CA ASP A 117 4.28 17.32 10.37
C ASP A 117 3.63 17.45 8.98
N LEU A 118 2.35 17.06 8.87
CA LEU A 118 1.56 17.16 7.65
C LEU A 118 0.79 18.48 7.53
N LYS A 119 0.79 19.32 8.57
CA LYS A 119 0.10 20.62 8.61
C LYS A 119 0.89 21.71 7.88
N CYS A 120 1.25 21.45 6.63
CA CYS A 120 2.08 22.33 5.81
C CYS A 120 1.46 22.67 4.45
N SER A 121 0.15 22.39 4.25
CA SER A 121 -0.55 22.65 2.98
C SER A 121 -0.39 24.11 2.52
N LYS A 122 -0.59 25.07 3.42
CA LYS A 122 -0.48 26.51 3.13
C LYS A 122 0.94 26.92 2.73
N ASP A 123 1.95 26.41 3.44
CA ASP A 123 3.36 26.71 3.16
C ASP A 123 3.80 26.09 1.82
N LEU A 124 3.36 24.87 1.54
CA LEU A 124 3.59 24.21 0.25
C LEU A 124 2.91 24.97 -0.88
N TRP A 125 1.67 25.42 -0.70
CA TRP A 125 0.95 26.22 -1.70
C TRP A 125 1.61 27.58 -1.95
N ALA A 126 2.08 28.26 -0.90
CA ALA A 126 2.79 29.53 -1.01
C ALA A 126 4.12 29.42 -1.79
N GLN A 127 4.76 28.26 -1.75
CA GLN A 127 6.01 27.98 -2.48
C GLN A 127 5.80 27.26 -3.82
N SER A 128 4.56 26.94 -4.15
CA SER A 128 4.23 26.16 -5.34
C SER A 128 4.36 26.98 -6.62
N GLU A 129 4.98 26.38 -7.65
CA GLU A 129 4.98 26.90 -9.02
C GLU A 129 3.55 27.05 -9.60
N LEU A 130 2.56 26.38 -9.00
CA LEU A 130 1.16 26.40 -9.44
C LEU A 130 0.35 27.55 -8.85
N ASN A 131 0.85 28.20 -7.80
CA ASN A 131 0.15 29.30 -7.18
C ASN A 131 0.39 30.57 -8.01
N SER A 132 -0.65 31.02 -8.72
CA SER A 132 -0.64 32.17 -9.62
C SER A 132 -0.32 33.51 -8.93
N LEU A 133 -0.46 33.56 -7.61
CA LEU A 133 -0.17 34.74 -6.79
C LEU A 133 1.30 34.82 -6.36
N THR A 134 2.10 33.79 -6.66
CA THR A 134 3.51 33.72 -6.24
C THR A 134 4.38 34.56 -7.16
N ASN A 135 5.14 35.50 -6.59
CA ASN A 135 6.15 36.23 -7.36
C ASN A 135 7.28 35.28 -7.77
N GLN A 136 7.60 35.23 -9.06
CA GLN A 136 8.66 34.36 -9.61
C GLN A 136 10.03 34.61 -8.97
N THR A 137 10.25 35.79 -8.39
CA THR A 137 11.49 36.16 -7.67
C THR A 137 11.65 35.49 -6.30
N THR A 138 10.58 34.95 -5.71
CA THR A 138 10.59 34.28 -4.40
C THR A 138 10.57 32.75 -4.49
N LEU A 139 10.44 32.18 -5.70
CA LEU A 139 10.43 30.73 -5.87
C LEU A 139 11.79 30.13 -5.56
N SER A 140 11.78 29.12 -4.69
CA SER A 140 12.98 28.31 -4.42
C SER A 140 13.46 27.67 -5.71
N SER A 141 14.78 27.51 -5.86
CA SER A 141 15.35 26.80 -6.99
C SER A 141 14.75 25.39 -7.05
N LYS A 142 14.29 24.98 -8.25
CA LYS A 142 13.71 23.64 -8.48
C LYS A 142 14.62 22.56 -7.89
N ARG A 143 14.13 21.87 -6.86
CA ARG A 143 14.83 20.77 -6.22
C ARG A 143 14.78 19.54 -7.12
N SER A 144 15.90 18.83 -7.18
CA SER A 144 16.06 17.57 -7.92
C SER A 144 16.39 16.45 -6.94
N TYR A 145 16.34 15.19 -7.39
CA TYR A 145 16.83 14.06 -6.59
C TYR A 145 18.30 14.26 -6.17
N LYS A 146 19.07 15.09 -6.89
CA LYS A 146 20.44 15.47 -6.51
C LYS A 146 20.50 16.24 -5.20
N ASP A 147 19.46 16.98 -4.83
CA ASP A 147 19.37 17.64 -3.53
C ASP A 147 19.17 16.62 -2.40
N LEU A 148 18.54 15.46 -2.67
CA LEU A 148 18.43 14.37 -1.69
C LEU A 148 19.81 13.81 -1.30
N LEU A 149 20.78 13.87 -2.22
CA LEU A 149 22.16 13.47 -1.93
C LEU A 149 22.86 14.41 -0.94
N ARG A 150 22.25 15.57 -0.63
CA ARG A 150 22.78 16.58 0.28
C ARG A 150 22.01 16.67 1.60
N LEU A 151 21.05 15.77 1.86
CA LEU A 151 20.26 15.77 3.09
C LEU A 151 21.14 15.67 4.35
N HIS A 152 22.23 14.91 4.28
CA HIS A 152 23.22 14.79 5.34
C HIS A 152 24.50 15.50 4.93
N SER A 153 24.49 16.82 5.00
CA SER A 153 25.70 17.63 4.77
C SER A 153 26.64 17.52 5.97
N ASP A 154 27.51 16.51 5.94
CA ASP A 154 28.47 16.26 7.02
C ASP A 154 29.83 16.90 6.73
N THR A 155 30.49 17.37 7.79
CA THR A 155 31.89 17.79 7.72
C THR A 155 32.79 16.60 7.32
N PRO A 156 33.77 16.80 6.43
CA PRO A 156 34.68 15.75 6.02
C PRO A 156 35.37 15.11 7.23
N ASN A 157 35.56 13.78 7.20
CA ASN A 157 36.36 13.10 8.22
C ASN A 157 37.85 13.46 8.09
N LEU A 158 38.70 12.87 8.96
CA LEU A 158 40.16 13.06 8.91
C LEU A 158 40.82 12.67 7.57
N GLN A 159 40.13 11.90 6.71
CA GLN A 159 40.57 11.51 5.38
C GLN A 159 40.00 12.42 4.28
N GLY A 160 39.28 13.49 4.64
CA GLY A 160 38.62 14.39 3.71
C GLY A 160 37.36 13.82 3.04
N LEU A 161 36.85 12.67 3.50
CA LEU A 161 35.68 12.02 2.92
C LEU A 161 34.41 12.39 3.70
N ASN A 162 33.37 12.80 2.99
CA ASN A 162 32.03 12.93 3.56
C ASN A 162 31.37 11.56 3.78
N SER A 163 30.26 11.51 4.51
CA SER A 163 29.59 10.25 4.86
C SER A 163 29.11 9.45 3.64
N GLN A 164 28.67 10.13 2.57
CA GLN A 164 28.30 9.48 1.32
C GLN A 164 29.50 8.81 0.64
N GLN A 165 30.64 9.48 0.57
CA GLN A 165 31.88 8.95 0.00
C GLN A 165 32.42 7.79 0.82
N GLN A 166 32.31 7.87 2.16
CA GLN A 166 32.64 6.76 3.05
C GLN A 166 31.76 5.54 2.79
N PHE A 167 30.44 5.73 2.68
CA PHE A 167 29.50 4.65 2.35
C PHE A 167 29.76 4.06 0.97
N ASN A 168 29.99 4.89 -0.05
CA ASN A 168 30.28 4.43 -1.40
C ASN A 168 31.59 3.63 -1.46
N SER A 169 32.64 4.11 -0.78
CA SER A 169 33.93 3.39 -0.65
C SER A 169 33.73 2.03 0.03
N TRP A 170 32.99 2.02 1.15
CA TRP A 170 32.61 0.79 1.83
C TRP A 170 31.82 -0.16 0.93
N LYS A 171 30.80 0.32 0.22
CA LYS A 171 29.93 -0.49 -0.63
C LYS A 171 30.69 -1.10 -1.80
N PHE A 172 31.63 -0.34 -2.38
CA PHE A 172 32.50 -0.85 -3.43
C PHE A 172 33.40 -1.97 -2.91
N LEU A 173 34.06 -1.78 -1.77
CA LEU A 173 34.91 -2.80 -1.15
C LEU A 173 34.10 -4.03 -0.72
N HIS A 174 32.91 -3.83 -0.16
CA HIS A 174 31.96 -4.89 0.16
C HIS A 174 31.62 -5.72 -1.09
N ASN A 175 31.23 -5.06 -2.18
CA ASN A 175 30.87 -5.76 -3.42
C ASN A 175 32.07 -6.50 -4.03
N LEU A 176 33.27 -5.88 -4.06
CA LEU A 176 34.48 -6.55 -4.54
C LEU A 176 34.85 -7.79 -3.73
N ARG A 177 34.61 -7.76 -2.41
CA ARG A 177 34.83 -8.92 -1.55
C ARG A 177 33.83 -10.04 -1.82
N TYR A 178 32.53 -9.73 -1.85
CA TYR A 178 31.48 -10.75 -1.90
C TYR A 178 31.15 -11.24 -3.32
N HIS A 179 31.48 -10.44 -4.33
CA HIS A 179 31.14 -10.72 -5.73
C HIS A 179 32.33 -10.58 -6.69
N GLY A 180 33.51 -10.16 -6.21
CA GLY A 180 34.71 -10.03 -7.02
C GLY A 180 35.68 -11.21 -6.90
N PRO A 181 36.87 -11.10 -7.52
CA PRO A 181 37.92 -12.12 -7.46
C PRO A 181 38.40 -12.43 -6.04
N GLU A 182 38.88 -13.66 -5.83
CA GLU A 182 39.36 -14.18 -4.54
C GLU A 182 40.45 -13.31 -3.88
N TYR A 183 41.24 -12.61 -4.70
CA TYR A 183 42.22 -11.61 -4.25
C TYR A 183 41.63 -10.59 -3.25
N PHE A 184 40.37 -10.20 -3.40
CA PHE A 184 39.74 -9.20 -2.52
C PHE A 184 39.31 -9.76 -1.15
N ALA A 185 39.39 -11.08 -0.93
CA ALA A 185 39.07 -11.68 0.38
C ALA A 185 39.96 -11.15 1.52
N TYR A 186 41.21 -10.76 1.21
CA TYR A 186 42.14 -10.18 2.19
C TYR A 186 41.62 -8.91 2.86
N PHE A 187 40.72 -8.15 2.20
CA PHE A 187 40.15 -6.92 2.76
C PHE A 187 39.08 -7.17 3.83
N GLN A 188 38.71 -8.42 4.14
CA GLN A 188 37.70 -8.75 5.15
C GLN A 188 38.00 -8.13 6.51
N SER A 189 39.25 -8.14 6.96
CA SER A 189 39.64 -7.56 8.25
C SER A 189 39.57 -6.03 8.28
N LYS A 190 39.56 -5.39 7.09
CA LYS A 190 39.49 -3.93 6.92
C LYS A 190 38.06 -3.41 6.71
N LEU A 191 37.12 -4.30 6.37
CA LEU A 191 35.74 -3.93 6.12
C LEU A 191 34.96 -3.88 7.45
N LYS A 192 34.79 -2.68 8.00
CA LYS A 192 33.89 -2.43 9.14
C LYS A 192 32.54 -1.97 8.62
N GLU A 193 31.45 -2.33 9.31
CA GLU A 193 30.12 -1.80 8.98
C GLU A 193 30.13 -0.27 9.01
N PRO A 194 29.44 0.39 8.07
CA PRO A 194 29.38 1.84 8.03
C PRO A 194 28.59 2.34 9.24
N LYS A 195 28.99 3.50 9.76
CA LYS A 195 28.26 4.13 10.86
C LYS A 195 26.87 4.55 10.37
N PRO A 196 25.78 4.13 11.04
CA PRO A 196 24.45 4.62 10.71
C PRO A 196 24.36 6.13 10.96
N ILE A 197 23.76 6.86 10.02
CA ILE A 197 23.47 8.30 10.16
C ILE A 197 22.06 8.45 10.72
N GLU A 198 21.07 8.07 9.91
CA GLU A 198 19.66 8.03 10.26
C GLU A 198 19.13 6.62 9.94
N SER A 199 19.00 5.80 10.96
CA SER A 199 18.49 4.44 10.80
C SER A 199 16.98 4.48 10.74
N ILE A 200 16.41 4.00 9.63
CA ILE A 200 14.97 3.70 9.55
C ILE A 200 14.73 2.42 10.36
N PRO A 201 13.94 2.46 11.45
CA PRO A 201 13.62 1.28 12.23
C PRO A 201 12.97 0.20 11.37
N LEU A 202 13.49 -1.03 11.45
CA LEU A 202 12.88 -2.18 10.80
C LEU A 202 11.63 -2.58 11.58
N VAL A 203 10.46 -2.25 11.03
CA VAL A 203 9.16 -2.57 11.60
C VAL A 203 8.29 -3.21 10.52
N LYS A 204 7.39 -4.10 10.93
CA LYS A 204 6.39 -4.65 10.01
C LYS A 204 5.35 -3.58 9.73
N THR A 205 5.29 -3.10 8.49
CA THR A 205 4.31 -2.12 8.07
C THR A 205 2.90 -2.75 8.05
N PRO A 206 1.92 -2.19 8.78
CA PRO A 206 0.52 -2.57 8.64
C PRO A 206 0.03 -2.16 7.24
N ILE A 207 -0.76 -3.03 6.60
CA ILE A 207 -1.30 -2.77 5.28
C ILE A 207 -2.81 -3.00 5.34
N LEU A 208 -3.59 -2.00 4.93
CA LEU A 208 -5.03 -2.11 4.73
C LEU A 208 -5.31 -2.08 3.23
N ALA A 209 -6.11 -3.02 2.73
CA ALA A 209 -6.51 -3.01 1.33
C ALA A 209 -7.76 -2.14 1.16
N ALA A 210 -7.73 -1.24 0.19
CA ALA A 210 -8.92 -0.55 -0.29
C ALA A 210 -9.78 -1.50 -1.14
N ARG A 211 -11.07 -1.21 -1.21
CA ARG A 211 -11.99 -1.88 -2.12
C ARG A 211 -11.63 -1.50 -3.56
N ALA A 212 -11.65 -2.51 -4.43
CA ALA A 212 -11.52 -2.29 -5.86
C ALA A 212 -12.63 -1.39 -6.39
N MET A 213 -12.29 -0.57 -7.38
CA MET A 213 -13.15 0.39 -8.03
C MET A 213 -13.09 0.19 -9.54
N TYR A 214 -14.24 0.32 -10.21
CA TYR A 214 -14.34 0.27 -11.66
C TYR A 214 -13.98 1.64 -12.26
N ILE A 215 -12.69 1.99 -12.13
CA ILE A 215 -12.11 3.24 -12.59
C ILE A 215 -10.92 2.90 -13.48
N ASN A 216 -10.80 3.61 -14.60
CA ASN A 216 -9.65 3.50 -15.47
C ASN A 216 -8.67 4.63 -15.13
N ASN A 217 -7.61 4.34 -14.38
CA ASN A 217 -6.64 5.37 -13.96
C ASN A 217 -5.65 5.80 -15.07
N LEU A 218 -5.79 5.30 -16.31
CA LEU A 218 -4.92 5.69 -17.44
C LEU A 218 -5.18 7.11 -17.97
N THR A 219 -6.12 7.84 -17.36
CA THR A 219 -6.46 9.22 -17.72
C THR A 219 -6.38 10.11 -16.48
N VAL A 220 -6.13 11.41 -16.66
CA VAL A 220 -6.12 12.38 -15.55
C VAL A 220 -7.45 12.34 -14.78
N ALA A 221 -8.58 12.40 -15.48
CA ALA A 221 -9.91 12.30 -14.86
C ALA A 221 -10.11 10.96 -14.12
N GLY A 222 -9.55 9.88 -14.63
CA GLY A 222 -9.56 8.57 -13.98
C GLY A 222 -8.74 8.56 -12.68
N ASN A 223 -7.56 9.18 -12.69
CA ASN A 223 -6.75 9.34 -11.49
C ASN A 223 -7.44 10.20 -10.44
N ILE A 224 -8.06 11.33 -10.83
CA ILE A 224 -8.83 12.18 -9.90
C ILE A 224 -9.94 11.34 -9.24
N ARG A 225 -10.74 10.63 -10.04
CA ARG A 225 -11.81 9.77 -9.50
C ARG A 225 -11.28 8.64 -8.60
N ALA A 226 -10.10 8.09 -8.90
CA ALA A 226 -9.47 7.07 -8.07
C ALA A 226 -9.08 7.67 -6.71
N VAL A 227 -8.48 8.86 -6.69
CA VAL A 227 -8.14 9.58 -5.47
C VAL A 227 -9.39 9.92 -4.66
N GLU A 228 -10.43 10.50 -5.27
CA GLU A 228 -11.71 10.80 -4.63
C GLU A 228 -12.34 9.53 -4.02
N ALA A 229 -12.37 8.42 -4.76
CA ALA A 229 -12.92 7.15 -4.27
C ALA A 229 -12.09 6.54 -3.13
N LEU A 230 -10.76 6.73 -3.11
CA LEU A 230 -9.91 6.30 -2.00
C LEU A 230 -10.08 7.19 -0.77
N MET A 231 -10.24 8.50 -0.97
CA MET A 231 -10.54 9.46 0.09
C MET A 231 -11.90 9.16 0.74
N GLY A 232 -12.94 8.88 -0.05
CA GLY A 232 -14.24 8.46 0.48
C GLY A 232 -14.13 7.18 1.31
N GLN A 233 -13.38 6.17 0.83
CA GLN A 233 -13.09 4.98 1.64
C GLN A 233 -12.32 5.31 2.94
N GLY A 234 -11.45 6.33 2.89
CA GLY A 234 -10.72 6.91 4.03
C GLY A 234 -11.59 7.66 5.04
N GLY A 235 -12.88 7.84 4.80
CA GLY A 235 -13.78 8.56 5.70
C GLY A 235 -13.84 10.07 5.47
N PHE A 236 -13.41 10.55 4.31
CA PHE A 236 -13.42 11.98 3.97
C PHE A 236 -14.66 12.39 3.15
N GLU A 237 -15.82 11.81 3.44
CA GLU A 237 -17.07 12.17 2.75
C GLU A 237 -17.61 13.52 3.25
N GLU A 238 -18.00 14.41 2.33
CA GLU A 238 -18.40 15.80 2.62
C GLU A 238 -19.62 15.94 3.55
N GLU A 239 -20.41 14.87 3.74
CA GLU A 239 -21.68 14.91 4.49
C GLU A 239 -21.56 14.45 5.96
N SER A 240 -20.36 14.16 6.47
CA SER A 240 -20.17 13.75 7.86
C SER A 240 -20.08 14.97 8.81
N GLU A 241 -20.86 14.97 9.90
CA GLU A 241 -20.74 15.97 10.98
C GLU A 241 -19.35 15.95 11.66
N GLU A 242 -18.58 14.88 11.48
CA GLU A 242 -17.21 14.69 11.98
C GLU A 242 -16.15 14.84 10.87
N ALA A 243 -16.48 15.47 9.74
CA ALA A 243 -15.55 15.63 8.63
C ALA A 243 -14.28 16.36 9.08
N VAL A 244 -13.13 15.71 8.89
CA VAL A 244 -11.82 16.27 9.20
C VAL A 244 -11.50 17.35 8.17
N GLU A 245 -11.23 18.57 8.64
CA GLU A 245 -10.86 19.70 7.78
C GLU A 245 -9.51 19.43 7.11
N LEU A 246 -9.53 19.16 5.81
CA LEU A 246 -8.35 18.80 5.02
C LEU A 246 -7.51 20.00 4.57
N GLU A 247 -8.05 21.23 4.63
CA GLU A 247 -7.44 22.41 4.00
C GLU A 247 -6.03 22.70 4.52
N GLU A 248 -5.76 22.43 5.79
CA GLU A 248 -4.46 22.69 6.41
C GLU A 248 -3.45 21.55 6.27
N TYR A 249 -3.88 20.37 5.85
CA TYR A 249 -3.09 19.13 5.89
C TYR A 249 -2.77 18.59 4.51
N VAL A 250 -1.65 17.86 4.42
CA VAL A 250 -1.23 17.15 3.21
C VAL A 250 -1.58 15.68 3.34
N VAL A 251 -2.28 15.14 2.35
CA VAL A 251 -2.52 13.70 2.21
C VAL A 251 -1.56 13.13 1.17
N LEU A 252 -0.91 12.02 1.50
CA LEU A 252 0.11 11.42 0.65
C LEU A 252 -0.50 10.33 -0.23
N PHE A 253 -0.29 10.47 -1.54
CA PHE A 253 -0.67 9.48 -2.55
C PHE A 253 0.55 9.00 -3.33
N HIS A 254 0.58 7.72 -3.63
CA HIS A 254 1.51 7.07 -4.53
C HIS A 254 0.70 6.28 -5.56
N GLY A 255 0.99 6.45 -6.84
CA GLY A 255 0.31 5.69 -7.86
C GLY A 255 0.95 5.89 -9.21
N ASP A 256 0.51 5.08 -10.17
CA ASP A 256 0.87 5.29 -11.56
C ASP A 256 0.10 6.48 -12.11
N LEU A 257 0.68 7.67 -11.94
CA LEU A 257 0.17 8.90 -12.52
C LEU A 257 0.45 9.00 -14.03
N GLY A 258 0.99 7.94 -14.66
CA GLY A 258 0.97 7.65 -16.11
C GLY A 258 1.72 8.60 -17.04
N THR A 259 1.83 9.88 -16.70
CA THR A 259 2.24 10.93 -17.63
C THR A 259 3.12 12.00 -16.97
N GLY A 260 3.39 11.89 -15.66
CA GLY A 260 3.99 12.98 -14.90
C GLY A 260 3.11 14.25 -14.89
N GLU A 261 1.83 14.10 -15.29
CA GLU A 261 0.85 15.16 -15.28
C GLU A 261 0.27 15.33 -13.89
N ARG A 262 -0.12 16.58 -13.63
CA ARG A 262 -0.54 17.08 -12.33
C ARG A 262 -2.04 16.81 -12.17
N LEU A 263 -2.45 16.27 -11.02
CA LEU A 263 -3.85 16.16 -10.62
C LEU A 263 -4.35 17.49 -10.05
#